data_AF-A0A0J6VDA8-F1
#
_entry.id   AF-A0A0J6VDA8-F1
#
_cell.length_a   1.000
_cell.length_b   1.000
_cell.length_c   1.000
_cell.angle_alpha   90.00
_cell.angle_beta   90.00
_cell.angle_gamma   90.00
#
_symmetry.space_group_name_H-M   'P 1'
#
loop_
_entity.id
_entity.type
_entity.pdbx_description
1 polymer ?
#
loop_
_entity_poly.entity_id
_entity_poly.type
_entity_poly.pdbx_seq_one_letter_code
_entity_poly.pdbx_strand_id
1 'polypeptide(L)'
;MFPTWLHALAVASLLLGAACALLLSVQVIRHPQHMTVMNVVWPVSALFGTVAVVWAYFRYGRLATMEAHHHAKERGEDPPNMTGTPFPMMVGKGALHCGSGCMLGDVAAEWLAFLVPAVAVWFGWHSLFEEKMYAVWVLDFVFAYALGIVFQYYAIVPMRGLSPGEGLVAAVKADTASLIAWQVGMYGFMAFAQFYLFPHLAGKRAPMNSVEFWAAMQLAMVAGFLTSYPVNWWLVGSGIKERM
;
A
#
# COMPACT_ATOMS: atom_id res chain seq x y z
N MET A 1 1.21 -25.84 -16.82
CA MET A 1 0.95 -25.49 -15.40
C MET A 1 2.22 -24.89 -14.83
N PHE A 2 2.17 -24.11 -13.75
CA PHE A 2 3.42 -23.60 -13.14
C PHE A 2 4.18 -24.75 -12.42
N PRO A 3 5.51 -24.67 -12.29
CA PRO A 3 6.27 -25.66 -11.54
C PRO A 3 5.75 -25.80 -10.10
N THR A 4 5.64 -27.02 -9.59
CA THR A 4 5.03 -27.31 -8.28
C THR A 4 5.71 -26.56 -7.12
N TRP A 5 7.04 -26.41 -7.17
CA TRP A 5 7.78 -25.69 -6.15
C TRP A 5 7.42 -24.19 -6.14
N LEU A 6 7.25 -23.59 -7.32
CA LEU A 6 6.90 -22.17 -7.47
C LEU A 6 5.48 -21.93 -7.00
N HIS A 7 4.56 -22.83 -7.38
CA HIS A 7 3.18 -22.79 -6.92
C HIS A 7 3.09 -22.90 -5.40
N ALA A 8 3.80 -23.86 -4.80
CA ALA A 8 3.82 -24.04 -3.34
C ALA A 8 4.41 -22.82 -2.62
N LEU A 9 5.46 -22.22 -3.16
CA LEU A 9 6.06 -20.99 -2.63
C LEU A 9 5.08 -19.81 -2.72
N ALA A 10 4.39 -19.64 -3.85
CA ALA A 10 3.39 -18.60 -4.03
C ALA A 10 2.25 -18.75 -3.03
N VAL A 11 1.70 -19.96 -2.86
CA VAL A 11 0.67 -20.25 -1.86
C VAL A 11 1.16 -19.95 -0.44
N ALA A 12 2.36 -20.40 -0.08
CA ALA A 12 2.94 -20.15 1.25
C ALA A 12 3.10 -18.65 1.53
N SER A 13 3.57 -17.87 0.54
CA SER A 13 3.74 -16.42 0.65
C SER A 13 2.41 -15.69 0.85
N LEU A 14 1.37 -16.07 0.10
CA LEU A 14 0.03 -15.50 0.24
C LEU A 14 -0.61 -15.87 1.58
N LEU A 15 -0.48 -17.12 2.02
CA LEU A 15 -0.98 -17.56 3.33
C LEU A 15 -0.27 -16.83 4.49
N LEU A 16 1.04 -16.62 4.38
CA LEU A 16 1.79 -15.84 5.37
C LEU A 16 1.29 -14.40 5.43
N GLY A 17 1.14 -13.74 4.27
CA GLY A 17 0.58 -12.38 4.19
C GLY A 17 -0.83 -12.29 4.79
N ALA A 18 -1.71 -13.25 4.46
CA ALA A 18 -3.06 -13.34 5.00
C ALA A 18 -3.06 -13.55 6.52
N ALA A 19 -2.20 -14.44 7.05
CA ALA A 19 -2.07 -14.67 8.48
C ALA A 19 -1.57 -13.41 9.23
N CYS A 20 -0.58 -12.71 8.67
CA CYS A 20 -0.08 -11.46 9.23
C CYS A 20 -1.16 -10.35 9.20
N ALA A 21 -1.89 -10.22 8.09
CA ALA A 21 -2.98 -9.25 7.96
C ALA A 21 -4.13 -9.53 8.93
N LEU A 22 -4.50 -10.79 9.11
CA LEU A 22 -5.52 -11.20 10.09
C LEU A 22 -5.06 -10.91 11.52
N LEU A 23 -3.81 -11.24 11.85
CA LEU A 23 -3.22 -10.94 13.15
C LEU A 23 -3.29 -9.43 13.43
N LEU A 24 -2.84 -8.59 12.49
CA LEU A 24 -2.90 -7.14 12.67
C LEU A 24 -4.32 -6.61 12.72
N SER A 25 -5.25 -7.18 11.96
CA SER A 25 -6.69 -6.82 12.02
C SER A 25 -7.25 -7.04 13.42
N VAL A 26 -6.94 -8.18 14.06
CA VAL A 26 -7.33 -8.44 15.45
C VAL A 26 -6.67 -7.44 16.40
N GLN A 27 -5.40 -7.11 16.18
CA GLN A 27 -4.67 -6.19 17.04
C GLN A 27 -5.19 -4.75 16.96
N VAL A 28 -5.51 -4.22 15.78
CA VAL A 28 -6.04 -2.85 15.62
C VAL A 28 -7.48 -2.74 16.12
N ILE A 29 -8.26 -3.82 16.11
CA ILE A 29 -9.58 -3.85 16.75
C ILE A 29 -9.43 -3.79 18.28
N ARG A 30 -8.45 -4.50 18.85
CA ARG A 30 -8.19 -4.50 20.30
C ARG A 30 -7.51 -3.23 20.79
N HIS A 31 -6.63 -2.66 19.98
CA HIS A 31 -5.87 -1.44 20.29
C HIS A 31 -5.98 -0.44 19.12
N PRO A 32 -7.14 0.24 18.99
CA PRO A 32 -7.37 1.19 17.90
C PRO A 32 -6.31 2.28 17.84
N GLN A 33 -5.88 2.60 16.63
CA GLN A 33 -4.97 3.71 16.34
C GLN A 33 -5.68 5.05 16.50
N HIS A 34 -4.97 6.05 17.01
CA HIS A 34 -5.47 7.42 17.11
C HIS A 34 -5.81 8.00 15.72
N MET A 35 -4.98 7.73 14.72
CA MET A 35 -5.30 7.97 13.31
C MET A 35 -6.08 6.78 12.77
N THR A 36 -7.39 6.94 12.59
CA THR A 36 -8.31 5.83 12.25
C THR A 36 -7.95 5.10 10.96
N VAL A 37 -7.42 5.82 9.95
CA VAL A 37 -6.95 5.23 8.68
C VAL A 37 -5.87 4.18 8.92
N MET A 38 -5.02 4.36 9.93
CA MET A 38 -3.96 3.38 10.25
C MET A 38 -4.51 2.02 10.69
N ASN A 39 -5.77 1.95 11.17
CA ASN A 39 -6.43 0.67 11.44
C ASN A 39 -6.64 -0.16 10.17
N VAL A 40 -6.68 0.46 8.99
CA VAL A 40 -6.74 -0.23 7.68
C VAL A 40 -5.33 -0.42 7.11
N VAL A 41 -4.49 0.61 7.19
CA VAL A 41 -3.13 0.60 6.62
C VAL A 41 -2.29 -0.54 7.17
N TRP A 42 -2.31 -0.79 8.49
CA TRP A 42 -1.50 -1.83 9.11
C TRP A 42 -1.84 -3.23 8.59
N PRO A 43 -3.11 -3.71 8.66
CA PRO A 43 -3.50 -5.00 8.07
C PRO A 43 -3.20 -5.12 6.58
N VAL A 44 -3.53 -4.10 5.78
CA VAL A 44 -3.33 -4.14 4.33
C VAL A 44 -1.84 -4.20 3.99
N SER A 45 -1.03 -3.42 4.68
CA SER A 45 0.42 -3.43 4.48
C SER A 45 1.06 -4.78 4.83
N ALA A 46 0.48 -5.52 5.78
CA ALA A 46 0.95 -6.85 6.13
C ALA A 46 0.68 -7.90 5.05
N LEU A 47 -0.21 -7.65 4.08
CA LEU A 47 -0.40 -8.54 2.94
C LEU A 47 0.86 -8.67 2.08
N PHE A 48 1.68 -7.62 1.98
CA PHE A 48 2.92 -7.65 1.19
C PHE A 48 4.19 -7.50 2.03
N GLY A 49 4.15 -6.68 3.10
CA GLY A 49 5.27 -6.52 4.01
C GLY A 49 5.37 -7.60 5.09
N THR A 50 4.35 -8.46 5.19
CA THR A 50 4.31 -9.69 6.02
C THR A 50 4.87 -9.48 7.43
N VAL A 51 5.89 -10.24 7.81
CA VAL A 51 6.49 -10.26 9.14
C VAL A 51 7.17 -8.93 9.50
N ALA A 52 7.73 -8.23 8.51
CA ALA A 52 8.39 -6.94 8.75
C ALA A 52 7.39 -5.87 9.18
N VAL A 53 6.20 -5.84 8.58
CA VAL A 53 5.12 -4.92 8.97
C VAL A 53 4.54 -5.30 10.33
N VAL A 54 4.40 -6.61 10.63
CA VAL A 54 3.97 -7.06 11.96
C VAL A 54 4.96 -6.62 13.04
N TRP A 55 6.26 -6.80 12.82
CA TRP A 55 7.29 -6.31 13.72
C TRP A 55 7.21 -4.79 13.91
N ALA A 56 7.08 -4.03 12.82
CA ALA A 56 6.97 -2.57 12.88
C ALA A 56 5.72 -2.10 13.62
N TYR A 57 4.60 -2.80 13.48
CA TYR A 57 3.37 -2.53 14.22
C TYR A 57 3.58 -2.69 15.73
N PHE A 58 4.13 -3.83 16.17
CA PHE A 58 4.35 -4.08 17.60
C PHE A 58 5.41 -3.14 18.19
N ARG A 59 6.42 -2.76 17.41
CA ARG A 59 7.48 -1.88 17.88
C ARG A 59 7.08 -0.40 17.92
N TYR A 60 6.37 0.08 16.90
CA TYR A 60 6.10 1.51 16.70
C TYR A 60 4.61 1.83 16.53
N GLY A 61 3.83 0.98 15.85
CA GLY A 61 2.38 1.20 15.68
C GLY A 61 1.62 1.23 17.02
N ARG A 62 2.04 0.43 18.00
CA ARG A 62 1.45 0.46 19.35
C ARG A 62 1.63 1.76 20.12
N LEU A 63 2.65 2.56 19.77
CA LEU A 63 2.91 3.85 20.41
C LEU A 63 1.87 4.91 20.01
N ALA A 64 1.18 4.72 18.88
CA ALA A 64 0.18 5.64 18.31
C ALA A 64 -1.27 5.18 18.56
N THR A 65 -1.47 4.29 19.53
CA THR A 65 -2.81 3.81 19.92
C THR A 65 -3.59 4.91 20.66
N MET A 66 -4.93 4.88 20.57
CA MET A 66 -5.78 5.80 21.33
C MET A 66 -5.48 5.71 22.83
N GLU A 67 -5.32 4.49 23.35
CA GLU A 67 -4.95 4.24 24.75
C GLU A 67 -3.63 4.94 25.12
N ALA A 68 -2.57 4.78 24.31
CA ALA A 68 -1.29 5.45 24.56
C ALA A 68 -1.39 6.98 24.55
N HIS A 69 -2.19 7.54 23.63
CA HIS A 69 -2.47 8.97 23.57
C HIS A 69 -3.25 9.46 24.80
N HIS A 70 -4.27 8.72 25.25
CA HIS A 70 -5.05 9.05 26.43
C HIS A 70 -4.19 9.06 27.70
N HIS A 71 -3.40 8.00 27.92
CA HIS A 71 -2.50 7.91 29.07
C HIS A 71 -1.44 9.03 29.09
N ALA A 72 -0.89 9.41 27.94
CA ALA A 72 0.05 10.52 27.86
C ALA A 72 -0.63 11.87 28.21
N LYS A 73 -1.85 12.09 27.70
CA LYS A 73 -2.64 13.28 28.01
C LYS A 73 -2.98 13.39 29.50
N GLU A 74 -3.31 12.27 30.15
CA GLU A 74 -3.57 12.22 31.60
C GLU A 74 -2.34 12.59 32.43
N ARG A 75 -1.14 12.24 31.96
CA ARG A 75 0.13 12.60 32.60
C ARG A 75 0.66 13.99 32.19
N GLY A 76 0.00 14.69 31.26
CA GLY A 76 0.49 15.95 30.71
C GLY A 76 1.77 15.82 29.89
N GLU A 77 2.01 14.64 29.31
CA GLU A 77 3.21 14.31 28.52
C GLU A 77 2.89 14.29 27.02
N ASP A 78 3.91 14.47 26.19
CA ASP A 78 3.79 14.24 24.76
C ASP A 78 3.50 12.76 24.45
N PRO A 79 2.65 12.46 23.44
CA PRO A 79 2.36 11.10 23.03
C PRO A 79 3.62 10.28 22.69
N PRO A 80 3.68 8.98 23.06
CA PRO A 80 4.88 8.16 22.87
C PRO A 80 5.30 7.99 21.41
N ASN A 81 4.38 8.11 20.45
CA ASN A 81 4.70 8.06 19.03
C ASN A 81 5.48 9.30 18.56
N MET A 82 5.34 10.47 19.21
CA MET A 82 6.05 11.69 18.84
C MET A 82 7.51 11.68 19.34
N THR A 83 7.77 11.02 20.46
CA THR A 83 9.11 10.93 21.07
C THR A 83 9.83 9.63 20.74
N GLY A 84 9.11 8.52 20.59
CA GLY A 84 9.65 7.17 20.43
C GLY A 84 9.71 6.65 18.99
N THR A 85 9.19 7.38 18.00
CA THR A 85 9.25 6.94 16.59
C THR A 85 10.41 7.63 15.86
N PRO A 86 11.43 6.87 15.39
CA PRO A 86 12.54 7.45 14.66
C PRO A 86 12.10 7.92 13.26
N PHE A 87 12.77 8.95 12.74
CA PHE A 87 12.43 9.55 11.44
C PHE A 87 12.29 8.56 10.26
N PRO A 88 13.20 7.58 10.07
CA PRO A 88 13.02 6.54 9.05
C PRO A 88 11.70 5.77 9.16
N MET A 89 11.22 5.52 10.39
CA MET A 89 9.96 4.82 10.61
C MET A 89 8.76 5.72 10.31
N MET A 90 8.85 7.02 10.58
CA MET A 90 7.80 7.98 10.17
C MET A 90 7.66 8.04 8.65
N VAL A 91 8.79 8.07 7.94
CA VAL A 91 8.84 7.98 6.46
C VAL A 91 8.25 6.65 5.98
N GLY A 92 8.64 5.54 6.61
CA GLY A 92 8.12 4.20 6.30
C GLY A 92 6.60 4.11 6.47
N LYS A 93 6.04 4.63 7.56
CA LYS A 93 4.57 4.70 7.75
C LYS A 93 3.91 5.53 6.65
N GLY A 94 4.50 6.68 6.30
CA GLY A 94 4.02 7.51 5.19
C GLY A 94 3.99 6.80 3.84
N ALA A 95 5.00 5.96 3.56
CA ALA A 95 5.05 5.14 2.36
C ALA A 95 4.02 3.99 2.42
N LEU A 96 3.94 3.26 3.53
CA LEU A 96 2.97 2.17 3.72
C LEU A 96 1.52 2.65 3.61
N HIS A 97 1.24 3.88 4.05
CA HIS A 97 -0.07 4.49 3.91
C HIS A 97 -0.46 4.62 2.42
N CYS A 98 0.41 5.18 1.58
CA CYS A 98 0.21 5.25 0.12
C CYS A 98 0.11 3.86 -0.51
N GLY A 99 1.01 2.96 -0.13
CA GLY A 99 1.04 1.57 -0.60
C GLY A 99 -0.21 0.78 -0.25
N SER A 100 -0.84 1.04 0.90
CA SER A 100 -2.09 0.37 1.27
C SER A 100 -3.26 0.80 0.38
N GLY A 101 -3.31 2.08 -0.01
CA GLY A 101 -4.25 2.58 -1.01
C GLY A 101 -4.03 1.93 -2.37
N CYS A 102 -2.76 1.80 -2.80
CA CYS A 102 -2.40 1.12 -4.04
C CYS A 102 -2.82 -0.36 -4.01
N MET A 103 -2.53 -1.09 -2.93
CA MET A 103 -2.87 -2.51 -2.78
C MET A 103 -4.38 -2.73 -2.91
N LEU A 104 -5.18 -1.93 -2.21
CA LEU A 104 -6.64 -2.02 -2.29
C LEU A 104 -7.16 -1.61 -3.67
N GLY A 105 -6.54 -0.60 -4.28
CA GLY A 105 -6.87 -0.12 -5.62
C GLY A 105 -6.65 -1.20 -6.67
N ASP A 106 -5.46 -1.79 -6.70
CA ASP A 106 -5.10 -2.85 -7.63
C ASP A 106 -5.97 -4.09 -7.44
N VAL A 107 -6.24 -4.50 -6.19
CA VAL A 107 -7.17 -5.60 -5.93
C VAL A 107 -8.55 -5.29 -6.52
N ALA A 108 -9.10 -4.10 -6.26
CA ALA A 108 -10.40 -3.73 -6.77
C ALA A 108 -10.44 -3.64 -8.31
N ALA A 109 -9.43 -3.01 -8.91
CA ALA A 109 -9.33 -2.77 -10.34
C ALA A 109 -9.08 -4.07 -11.14
N GLU A 110 -8.15 -4.92 -10.69
CA GLU A 110 -7.88 -6.22 -11.31
C GLU A 110 -9.11 -7.14 -11.28
N TRP A 111 -9.81 -7.22 -10.14
CA TRP A 111 -11.04 -8.01 -10.04
C TRP A 111 -12.18 -7.41 -10.88
N LEU A 112 -12.30 -6.09 -10.94
CA LEU A 112 -13.27 -5.42 -11.79
C LEU A 112 -13.01 -5.71 -13.28
N ALA A 113 -11.77 -5.59 -13.74
CA ALA A 113 -11.38 -5.87 -15.12
C ALA A 113 -11.43 -7.36 -15.49
N PHE A 114 -11.31 -8.25 -14.50
CA PHE A 114 -11.51 -9.68 -14.66
C PHE A 114 -12.99 -10.05 -14.80
N LEU A 115 -13.86 -9.54 -13.90
CA LEU A 115 -15.30 -9.82 -13.90
C LEU A 115 -16.05 -9.09 -15.01
N VAL A 116 -15.60 -7.89 -15.38
CA VAL A 116 -16.20 -7.04 -16.41
C VAL A 116 -15.14 -6.63 -17.43
N PRO A 117 -14.78 -7.51 -18.39
CA PRO A 117 -13.71 -7.24 -19.37
C PRO A 117 -13.95 -5.99 -20.23
N ALA A 118 -15.20 -5.56 -20.38
CA ALA A 118 -15.57 -4.32 -21.08
C ALA A 118 -14.92 -3.07 -20.45
N VAL A 119 -14.64 -3.09 -19.14
CA VAL A 119 -13.94 -1.97 -18.47
C VAL A 119 -12.57 -1.77 -19.10
N ALA A 120 -11.81 -2.85 -19.37
CA ALA A 120 -10.50 -2.70 -20.01
C ALA A 120 -10.60 -2.04 -21.40
N VAL A 121 -11.68 -2.27 -22.16
CA VAL A 121 -11.92 -1.60 -23.45
C VAL A 121 -12.13 -0.09 -23.26
N TRP A 122 -12.88 0.33 -22.25
CA TRP A 122 -13.05 1.76 -21.92
C TRP A 122 -11.74 2.44 -21.55
N PHE A 123 -10.82 1.69 -20.94
CA PHE A 123 -9.47 2.13 -20.60
C PHE A 123 -8.45 1.92 -21.73
N GLY A 124 -8.91 1.64 -22.95
CA GLY A 124 -8.08 1.68 -24.16
C GLY A 124 -7.64 0.32 -24.70
N TRP A 125 -8.15 -0.81 -24.18
CA TRP A 125 -7.86 -2.12 -24.74
C TRP A 125 -8.41 -2.22 -26.18
N HIS A 126 -7.55 -2.55 -27.14
CA HIS A 126 -7.75 -2.57 -28.61
C HIS A 126 -7.75 -1.21 -29.32
N SER A 127 -7.77 -0.08 -28.62
CA SER A 127 -7.71 1.26 -29.23
C SER A 127 -6.38 1.98 -28.98
N LEU A 128 -5.96 2.04 -27.73
CA LEU A 128 -4.69 2.65 -27.29
C LEU A 128 -3.62 1.59 -26.98
N PHE A 129 -4.04 0.40 -26.53
CA PHE A 129 -3.15 -0.68 -26.12
C PHE A 129 -3.53 -2.00 -26.80
N GLU A 130 -2.55 -2.68 -27.38
CA GLU A 130 -2.72 -4.04 -27.91
C GLU A 130 -2.88 -5.07 -26.78
N GLU A 131 -2.09 -4.92 -25.73
CA GLU A 131 -2.06 -5.82 -24.58
C GLU A 131 -3.05 -5.34 -23.50
N LYS A 132 -3.98 -6.22 -23.08
CA LYS A 132 -4.99 -5.94 -22.03
C LYS A 132 -4.36 -5.38 -20.76
N MET A 133 -3.19 -5.89 -20.41
CA MET A 133 -2.46 -5.56 -19.19
C MET A 133 -2.24 -4.05 -19.04
N TYR A 134 -1.87 -3.35 -20.12
CA TYR A 134 -1.62 -1.92 -20.04
C TYR A 134 -2.89 -1.10 -19.79
N ALA A 135 -4.02 -1.49 -20.38
CA ALA A 135 -5.30 -0.85 -20.11
C ALA A 135 -5.74 -1.06 -18.65
N VAL A 136 -5.50 -2.25 -18.10
CA VAL A 136 -5.78 -2.54 -16.68
C VAL A 136 -4.87 -1.73 -15.77
N TRP A 137 -3.59 -1.55 -16.09
CA TRP A 137 -2.69 -0.71 -15.27
C TRP A 137 -3.10 0.77 -15.21
N VAL A 138 -3.78 1.29 -16.25
CA VAL A 138 -4.37 2.64 -16.19
C VAL A 138 -5.54 2.66 -15.21
N LEU A 139 -6.40 1.63 -15.23
CA LEU A 139 -7.49 1.47 -14.26
C LEU A 139 -6.94 1.33 -12.83
N ASP A 140 -5.94 0.49 -12.62
CA ASP A 140 -5.23 0.30 -11.35
C ASP A 140 -4.70 1.64 -10.83
N PHE A 141 -4.04 2.42 -11.69
CA PHE A 141 -3.50 3.73 -11.33
C PHE A 141 -4.60 4.68 -10.87
N VAL A 142 -5.74 4.70 -11.55
CA VAL A 142 -6.89 5.57 -11.21
C VAL A 142 -7.46 5.18 -9.84
N PHE A 143 -7.64 3.88 -9.59
CA PHE A 143 -8.13 3.38 -8.30
C PHE A 143 -7.14 3.63 -7.17
N ALA A 144 -5.86 3.32 -7.38
CA ALA A 144 -4.78 3.58 -6.44
C ALA A 144 -4.70 5.07 -6.10
N TYR A 145 -4.74 5.94 -7.10
CA TYR A 145 -4.66 7.39 -6.91
C TYR A 145 -5.86 7.95 -6.14
N ALA A 146 -7.07 7.51 -6.49
CA ALA A 146 -8.28 7.91 -5.79
C ALA A 146 -8.25 7.46 -4.31
N LEU A 147 -7.92 6.20 -4.04
CA LEU A 147 -7.83 5.67 -2.67
C LEU A 147 -6.69 6.30 -1.88
N GLY A 148 -5.54 6.54 -2.50
CA GLY A 148 -4.40 7.24 -1.88
C GLY A 148 -4.78 8.64 -1.41
N ILE A 149 -5.46 9.42 -2.27
CA ILE A 149 -5.99 10.74 -1.90
C ILE A 149 -7.00 10.63 -0.75
N VAL A 150 -7.93 9.68 -0.80
CA VAL A 150 -8.93 9.48 0.28
C VAL A 150 -8.24 9.18 1.61
N PHE A 151 -7.29 8.26 1.63
CA PHE A 151 -6.56 7.90 2.83
C PHE A 151 -5.79 9.12 3.35
N GLN A 152 -5.13 9.87 2.46
CA GLN A 152 -4.29 11.00 2.85
C GLN A 152 -5.12 12.18 3.34
N TYR A 153 -6.31 12.37 2.76
CA TYR A 153 -7.28 13.35 3.21
C TYR A 153 -7.72 13.10 4.66
N TYR A 154 -8.15 11.86 4.97
CA TYR A 154 -8.58 11.49 6.32
C TYR A 154 -7.44 11.44 7.35
N ALA A 155 -6.19 11.33 6.90
CA ALA A 155 -5.02 11.49 7.74
C ALA A 155 -4.71 12.98 8.03
N ILE A 156 -4.61 13.82 6.99
CA ILE A 156 -4.12 15.20 7.11
C ILE A 156 -5.14 16.14 7.75
N VAL A 157 -6.42 16.04 7.37
CA VAL A 157 -7.45 17.00 7.83
C VAL A 157 -7.55 17.06 9.35
N PRO A 158 -7.64 15.93 10.08
CA PRO A 158 -7.66 15.95 11.55
C PRO A 158 -6.35 16.42 12.18
N MET A 159 -5.20 16.14 11.55
CA MET A 159 -3.89 16.52 12.07
C MET A 159 -3.64 18.03 12.01
N ARG A 160 -4.08 18.67 10.93
CA ARG A 160 -3.82 20.10 10.66
C ARG A 160 -5.01 21.02 10.94
N GLY A 161 -6.20 20.47 11.20
CA GLY A 161 -7.42 21.26 11.39
C GLY A 161 -7.82 22.04 10.12
N LEU A 162 -7.59 21.46 8.94
CA LEU A 162 -7.86 22.12 7.65
C LEU A 162 -9.34 22.11 7.30
N SER A 163 -9.77 23.08 6.48
CA SER A 163 -11.07 22.98 5.81
C SER A 163 -11.06 21.84 4.77
N PRO A 164 -12.24 21.32 4.35
CA PRO A 164 -12.32 20.23 3.38
C PRO A 164 -11.58 20.52 2.06
N GLY A 165 -11.65 21.75 1.54
CA GLY A 165 -10.96 22.13 0.30
C GLY A 165 -9.43 22.14 0.44
N GLU A 166 -8.93 22.73 1.53
CA GLU A 166 -7.50 22.74 1.83
C GLU A 166 -6.96 21.34 2.11
N GLY A 167 -7.76 20.50 2.77
CA GLY A 167 -7.48 19.09 3.02
C GLY A 167 -7.27 18.32 1.73
N LEU A 168 -8.13 18.51 0.72
CA LEU A 168 -7.99 17.86 -0.58
C LEU A 168 -6.70 18.29 -1.29
N VAL A 169 -6.41 19.59 -1.32
CA VAL A 169 -5.18 20.12 -1.93
C VAL A 169 -3.94 19.56 -1.21
N ALA A 170 -3.98 19.49 0.12
CA ALA A 170 -2.89 18.93 0.90
C ALA A 170 -2.71 17.42 0.66
N ALA A 171 -3.81 16.66 0.56
CA ALA A 171 -3.80 15.23 0.27
C ALA A 171 -3.17 14.94 -1.09
N VAL A 172 -3.58 15.67 -2.14
CA VAL A 172 -3.00 15.58 -3.48
C VAL A 172 -1.50 15.89 -3.42
N LYS A 173 -1.10 17.03 -2.86
CA LYS A 173 0.33 17.42 -2.78
C LYS A 173 1.18 16.42 -2.02
N ALA A 174 0.65 15.84 -0.94
CA ALA A 174 1.38 14.89 -0.11
C ALA A 174 1.50 13.50 -0.74
N ASP A 175 0.54 13.07 -1.55
CA ASP A 175 0.49 11.70 -2.04
C ASP A 175 0.92 11.54 -3.51
N THR A 176 0.70 12.52 -4.39
CA THR A 176 0.94 12.37 -5.84
C THR A 176 2.36 11.89 -6.18
N ALA A 177 3.40 12.56 -5.67
CA ALA A 177 4.78 12.19 -5.98
C ALA A 177 5.16 10.83 -5.37
N SER A 178 4.70 10.55 -4.14
CA SER A 178 4.90 9.26 -3.47
C SER A 178 4.26 8.12 -4.26
N LEU A 179 3.02 8.30 -4.70
CA LEU A 179 2.24 7.31 -5.43
C LEU A 179 2.82 7.05 -6.81
N ILE A 180 3.18 8.09 -7.56
CA ILE A 180 3.84 7.92 -8.86
C ILE A 180 5.13 7.09 -8.69
N ALA A 181 5.94 7.41 -7.67
CA ALA A 181 7.16 6.65 -7.39
C ALA A 181 6.85 5.20 -6.99
N TRP A 182 5.78 4.95 -6.23
CA TRP A 182 5.30 3.61 -5.91
C TRP A 182 4.95 2.83 -7.18
N GLN A 183 4.10 3.40 -8.05
CA GLN A 183 3.65 2.75 -9.27
C GLN A 183 4.81 2.47 -10.23
N VAL A 184 5.82 3.33 -10.31
CA VAL A 184 7.04 3.05 -11.10
C VAL A 184 7.74 1.79 -10.63
N GLY A 185 7.95 1.62 -9.32
CA GLY A 185 8.60 0.43 -8.77
C GLY A 185 7.73 -0.83 -8.93
N MET A 186 6.44 -0.69 -8.62
CA MET A 186 5.49 -1.79 -8.65
C MET A 186 5.20 -2.28 -10.06
N TYR A 187 4.82 -1.40 -10.99
CA TYR A 187 4.61 -1.77 -12.40
C TYR A 187 5.91 -2.20 -13.07
N GLY A 188 7.04 -1.58 -12.72
CA GLY A 188 8.36 -2.01 -13.19
C GLY A 188 8.66 -3.45 -12.81
N PHE A 189 8.42 -3.83 -11.55
CA PHE A 189 8.59 -5.21 -11.11
C PHE A 189 7.56 -6.15 -11.74
N MET A 190 6.29 -5.74 -11.86
CA MET A 190 5.27 -6.56 -12.53
C MET A 190 5.59 -6.79 -14.01
N ALA A 191 6.09 -5.78 -14.71
CA ALA A 191 6.58 -5.93 -16.09
C ALA A 191 7.71 -6.96 -16.14
N PHE A 192 8.71 -6.84 -15.27
CA PHE A 192 9.80 -7.79 -15.16
C PHE A 192 9.29 -9.22 -14.87
N ALA A 193 8.36 -9.37 -13.93
CA ALA A 193 7.81 -10.66 -13.56
C ALA A 193 7.05 -11.30 -14.74
N GLN A 194 6.20 -10.53 -15.42
CA GLN A 194 5.33 -11.01 -16.49
C GLN A 194 6.07 -11.28 -17.80
N PHE A 195 7.04 -10.44 -18.17
CA PHE A 195 7.72 -10.54 -19.47
C PHE A 195 9.05 -11.29 -19.41
N TYR A 196 9.69 -11.37 -18.25
CA TYR A 196 10.99 -12.04 -18.10
C TYR A 196 10.94 -13.24 -17.15
N LEU A 197 10.56 -13.03 -15.88
CA LEU A 197 10.67 -14.05 -14.84
C LEU A 197 9.79 -15.29 -15.12
N PHE A 198 8.47 -15.10 -15.28
CA PHE A 198 7.55 -16.22 -15.50
C PHE A 198 7.74 -16.90 -16.86
N PRO A 199 7.97 -16.19 -17.98
CA PRO A 199 8.33 -16.83 -19.23
C PRO A 199 9.60 -17.69 -19.12
N HIS A 200 10.62 -17.24 -18.37
CA HIS A 200 11.84 -18.02 -18.20
C HIS A 200 11.67 -19.23 -17.26
N LEU A 201 10.92 -19.08 -16.16
CA LEU A 201 10.74 -20.14 -15.17
C LEU A 201 9.65 -21.16 -15.54
N ALA A 202 8.65 -20.76 -16.31
CA ALA A 202 7.44 -21.54 -16.55
C ALA A 202 6.92 -21.49 -17.99
N GLY A 203 7.59 -20.78 -18.90
CA GLY A 203 7.22 -20.71 -20.32
C GLY A 203 5.96 -19.90 -20.62
N LYS A 204 5.41 -19.17 -19.64
CA LYS A 204 4.15 -18.42 -19.79
C LYS A 204 4.05 -17.26 -18.80
N ARG A 205 3.15 -16.32 -19.09
CA ARG A 205 2.75 -15.23 -18.17
C ARG A 205 1.83 -15.77 -17.06
N ALA A 206 1.80 -15.09 -15.91
CA ALA A 206 0.89 -15.44 -14.82
C ALA A 206 -0.42 -14.67 -14.98
N PRO A 207 -1.55 -15.35 -15.22
CA PRO A 207 -2.84 -14.66 -15.31
C PRO A 207 -3.28 -14.17 -13.92
N MET A 208 -4.06 -13.09 -13.88
CA MET A 208 -4.53 -12.47 -12.64
C MET A 208 -5.25 -13.45 -11.69
N ASN A 209 -5.95 -14.45 -12.21
CA ASN A 209 -6.65 -15.47 -11.42
C ASN A 209 -5.73 -16.61 -10.91
N SER A 210 -4.41 -16.42 -10.93
CA SER A 210 -3.43 -17.39 -10.43
C SER A 210 -2.73 -16.91 -9.16
N VAL A 211 -2.31 -17.84 -8.31
CA VAL A 211 -1.58 -17.51 -7.06
C VAL A 211 -0.20 -16.92 -7.37
N GLU A 212 0.42 -17.32 -8.48
CA GLU A 212 1.73 -16.82 -8.90
C GLU A 212 1.66 -15.32 -9.24
N PHE A 213 0.57 -14.87 -9.86
CA PHE A 213 0.35 -13.44 -10.11
C PHE A 213 0.33 -12.63 -8.81
N TRP A 214 -0.45 -13.07 -7.82
CA TRP A 214 -0.57 -12.36 -6.54
C TRP A 214 0.70 -12.45 -5.67
N ALA A 215 1.44 -13.55 -5.77
CA ALA A 215 2.75 -13.65 -5.12
C ALA A 215 3.78 -12.69 -5.77
N ALA A 216 3.76 -12.54 -7.09
CA ALA A 216 4.55 -11.49 -7.75
C ALA A 216 4.07 -10.09 -7.36
N MET A 217 2.77 -9.88 -7.19
CA MET A 217 2.21 -8.62 -6.70
C MET A 217 2.75 -8.28 -5.30
N GLN A 218 2.87 -9.23 -4.36
CA GLN A 218 3.50 -8.96 -3.06
C GLN A 218 4.92 -8.39 -3.21
N LEU A 219 5.72 -8.95 -4.11
CA LEU A 219 7.07 -8.46 -4.39
C LEU A 219 7.06 -7.11 -5.12
N ALA A 220 6.10 -6.89 -6.02
CA ALA A 220 5.90 -5.62 -6.69
C ALA A 220 5.55 -4.50 -5.70
N MET A 221 4.70 -4.77 -4.71
CA MET A 221 4.39 -3.84 -3.64
C MET A 221 5.63 -3.51 -2.81
N VAL A 222 6.50 -4.49 -2.55
CA VAL A 222 7.80 -4.22 -1.90
C VAL A 222 8.69 -3.34 -2.77
N ALA A 223 8.75 -3.58 -4.08
CA ALA A 223 9.48 -2.72 -5.01
C ALA A 223 8.92 -1.29 -5.01
N GLY A 224 7.58 -1.12 -5.01
CA GLY A 224 6.91 0.17 -4.89
C GLY A 224 7.20 0.88 -3.56
N PHE A 225 7.29 0.13 -2.46
CA PHE A 225 7.75 0.67 -1.18
C PHE A 225 9.18 1.22 -1.29
N LEU A 226 10.10 0.45 -1.87
CA LEU A 226 11.51 0.86 -2.00
C LEU A 226 11.68 2.10 -2.88
N THR A 227 10.91 2.23 -3.96
CA THR A 227 10.99 3.40 -4.86
C THR A 227 10.28 4.64 -4.29
N SER A 228 9.18 4.46 -3.55
CA SER A 228 8.45 5.56 -2.91
C SER A 228 9.12 6.06 -1.63
N TYR A 229 9.89 5.23 -0.93
CA TYR A 229 10.56 5.58 0.33
C TYR A 229 11.44 6.84 0.23
N PRO A 230 12.38 7.00 -0.72
CA PRO A 230 13.18 8.22 -0.83
C PRO A 230 12.34 9.46 -1.16
N VAL A 231 11.25 9.29 -1.92
CA VAL A 231 10.32 10.39 -2.22
C VAL A 231 9.57 10.82 -0.96
N ASN A 232 9.11 9.86 -0.16
CA ASN A 232 8.50 10.14 1.14
C ASN A 232 9.50 10.82 2.09
N TRP A 233 10.76 10.38 2.08
CA TRP A 233 11.80 11.01 2.88
C TRP A 233 11.95 12.50 2.53
N TRP A 234 12.00 12.82 1.23
CA TRP A 234 12.05 14.18 0.75
C TRP A 234 10.79 14.97 1.13
N LEU A 235 9.60 14.43 0.86
CA LEU A 235 8.33 15.11 1.15
C LEU A 235 8.13 15.42 2.64
N VAL A 236 8.50 14.48 3.51
CA VAL A 236 8.44 14.66 4.97
C VAL A 236 9.54 15.60 5.46
N GLY A 237 10.75 15.50 4.88
CA GLY A 237 11.86 16.40 5.20
C GLY A 237 11.58 17.86 4.80
N SER A 238 10.87 18.09 3.71
CA SER A 238 10.46 19.42 3.23
C SER A 238 9.16 19.95 3.83
N GLY A 239 8.51 19.20 4.73
CA GLY A 239 7.26 19.62 5.40
C GLY A 239 6.00 19.60 4.51
N ILE A 240 6.12 19.07 3.28
CA ILE A 240 4.96 18.89 2.37
C ILE A 240 4.06 17.77 2.90
N LYS A 241 4.67 16.66 3.34
CA LYS A 241 4.00 15.51 3.94
C LYS A 241 4.24 15.47 5.44
N GLU A 242 3.23 15.02 6.17
CA GLU A 242 3.27 14.95 7.63
C GLU A 242 4.14 13.83 8.17
N ARG A 243 4.68 14.06 9.36
CA ARG A 243 5.37 13.05 10.16
C ARG A 243 4.32 12.16 10.83
N MET A 244 3.99 11.05 10.17
CA MET A 244 3.03 10.05 10.66
C MET A 244 3.58 9.23 11.83
#